data_AF-A0A7S2GMM1-F1
#
_entry.id   AF-A0A7S2GMM1-F1
#
_cell.length_a   1.000
_cell.length_b   1.000
_cell.length_c   1.000
_cell.angle_alpha   90.00
_cell.angle_beta   90.00
_cell.angle_gamma   90.00
#
_symmetry.space_group_name_H-M   'P 1'
#
loop_
_entity.id
_entity.type
_entity.pdbx_description
1 polymer ?
#
loop_
_entity_poly.entity_id
_entity_poly.type
_entity_poly.pdbx_seq_one_letter_code
_entity_poly.pdbx_strand_id
1 'polypeptide(L)'
;RPRTTQAEPVKVSNKPGYITFAKTGAPNSRTTQLFINYVDNGRLDGMGFAPFGEVEGDGMDVVKKIFNCGERPNQGAVQSQGNSYLDKNFPDLSKIVKVTLLSAENATTEALNEEI
;
A
#
# COMPACT_ATOMS: atom_id res chain seq x y z
N ARG A 1 0.33 -22.90 -1.11
CA ARG A 1 1.07 -21.78 -0.47
C ARG A 1 0.80 -20.53 -1.28
N PRO A 2 0.52 -19.35 -0.67
CA PRO A 2 0.43 -18.12 -1.45
C PRO A 2 1.74 -17.89 -2.21
N ARG A 3 1.65 -17.48 -3.47
CA ARG A 3 2.78 -17.22 -4.35
C ARG A 3 3.54 -16.01 -3.79
N THR A 4 4.77 -16.22 -3.33
CA THR A 4 5.58 -15.14 -2.78
C THR A 4 6.39 -14.46 -3.88
N THR A 5 6.55 -13.15 -3.77
CA THR A 5 7.38 -12.39 -4.73
C THR A 5 8.84 -12.43 -4.32
N GLN A 6 9.73 -12.48 -5.31
CA GLN A 6 11.18 -12.49 -5.11
C GLN A 6 11.61 -11.18 -4.42
N ALA A 7 12.57 -11.28 -3.51
CA ALA A 7 13.14 -10.11 -2.86
C ALA A 7 13.90 -9.25 -3.89
N GLU A 8 13.34 -8.08 -4.22
CA GLU A 8 14.02 -7.06 -5.03
C GLU A 8 14.87 -6.14 -4.14
N PRO A 9 16.03 -5.67 -4.63
CA PRO A 9 16.86 -4.71 -3.91
C PRO A 9 16.12 -3.38 -3.73
N VAL A 10 16.37 -2.71 -2.61
CA VAL A 10 15.82 -1.37 -2.35
C VAL A 10 16.56 -0.37 -3.23
N LYS A 11 15.87 0.17 -4.25
CA LYS A 11 16.41 1.18 -5.17
C LYS A 11 16.01 2.61 -4.79
N VAL A 12 14.90 2.75 -4.07
CA VAL A 12 14.35 4.04 -3.61
C VAL A 12 13.99 3.90 -2.14
N SER A 13 14.19 4.99 -1.37
CA SER A 13 13.93 5.00 0.07
C SER A 13 12.44 5.09 0.40
N ASN A 14 12.01 4.51 1.52
CA ASN A 14 10.63 4.57 2.04
C ASN A 14 10.27 5.98 2.56
N LYS A 15 10.08 6.94 1.65
CA LYS A 15 9.66 8.32 1.93
C LYS A 15 8.13 8.45 2.08
N PRO A 16 7.59 9.57 2.63
CA PRO A 16 6.15 9.82 2.62
C PRO A 16 5.56 9.66 1.20
N GLY A 17 4.41 9.00 1.10
CA GLY A 17 3.72 8.70 -0.17
C GLY A 17 4.19 7.44 -0.88
N TYR A 18 5.31 6.83 -0.48
CA TYR A 18 5.81 5.62 -1.14
C TYR A 18 5.03 4.37 -0.71
N ILE A 19 4.76 3.51 -1.69
CA ILE A 19 3.99 2.27 -1.56
C ILE A 19 4.92 1.07 -1.61
N THR A 20 4.78 0.18 -0.62
CA THR A 20 5.69 -0.96 -0.43
C THR A 20 4.92 -2.23 -0.06
N PHE A 21 5.38 -3.39 -0.51
CA PHE A 21 4.86 -4.68 -0.06
C PHE A 21 5.25 -4.98 1.39
N ALA A 22 4.28 -5.39 2.19
CA ALA A 22 4.54 -5.93 3.51
C ALA A 22 5.19 -7.32 3.40
N LYS A 23 6.09 -7.62 4.34
CA LYS A 23 6.77 -8.91 4.47
C LYS A 23 7.04 -9.23 5.94
N THR A 24 7.38 -10.47 6.22
CA THR A 24 7.95 -10.86 7.51
C THR A 24 9.48 -10.78 7.46
N GLY A 25 10.16 -11.13 8.56
CA GLY A 25 11.61 -11.29 8.58
C GLY A 25 12.11 -12.49 7.75
N ALA A 26 11.21 -13.42 7.37
CA ALA A 26 11.58 -14.58 6.58
C ALA A 26 11.90 -14.18 5.11
N PRO A 27 12.91 -14.79 4.47
CA PRO A 27 13.17 -14.61 3.04
C PRO A 27 11.93 -14.92 2.20
N ASN A 28 11.70 -14.15 1.13
CA ASN A 28 10.61 -14.34 0.17
C ASN A 28 9.23 -14.49 0.83
N SER A 29 8.89 -13.62 1.78
CA SER A 29 7.61 -13.63 2.51
C SER A 29 6.62 -12.55 2.06
N ARG A 30 6.97 -11.79 1.03
CA ARG A 30 6.08 -10.79 0.41
C ARG A 30 4.86 -11.51 -0.19
N THR A 31 3.66 -11.03 0.15
CA THR A 31 2.38 -11.55 -0.36
C THR A 31 1.61 -10.42 -1.05
N THR A 32 0.32 -10.27 -0.80
CA THR A 32 -0.55 -9.24 -1.40
C THR A 32 -0.80 -8.06 -0.46
N GLN A 33 -0.20 -8.06 0.73
CA GLN A 33 -0.32 -6.96 1.68
C GLN A 33 0.62 -5.81 1.28
N LEU A 34 0.09 -4.59 1.30
CA LEU A 34 0.74 -3.35 0.89
C LEU A 34 0.61 -2.31 2.02
N PHE A 35 1.53 -1.36 2.07
CA PHE A 35 1.39 -0.17 2.91
C PHE A 35 1.84 1.09 2.17
N ILE A 36 1.28 2.23 2.58
CA ILE A 36 1.67 3.57 2.13
C ILE A 36 2.39 4.24 3.30
N ASN A 37 3.58 4.78 3.06
CA ASN A 37 4.33 5.52 4.06
C ASN A 37 3.68 6.89 4.33
N TYR A 38 3.25 7.16 5.56
CA TYR A 38 2.74 8.50 5.93
C TYR A 38 3.86 9.46 6.33
N VAL A 39 5.00 8.91 6.75
CA VAL A 39 6.18 9.63 7.22
C VAL A 39 7.43 9.01 6.60
N ASP A 40 8.58 9.63 6.81
CA ASP A 40 9.87 9.05 6.43
C ASP A 40 10.15 7.79 7.27
N ASN A 41 10.28 6.67 6.58
CA ASN A 41 10.59 5.36 7.15
C ASN A 41 11.87 4.76 6.55
N GLY A 42 12.91 5.57 6.27
CA GLY A 42 14.18 5.08 5.70
C GLY A 42 14.83 3.92 6.47
N ARG A 43 14.50 3.72 7.75
CA ARG A 43 14.87 2.52 8.53
C ARG A 43 14.45 1.18 7.87
N LEU A 44 13.38 1.18 7.07
CA LEU A 44 12.85 0.00 6.40
C LEU A 44 13.71 -0.41 5.18
N ASP A 45 14.53 0.50 4.67
CA ASP A 45 15.37 0.25 3.50
C ASP A 45 16.41 -0.84 3.81
N GLY A 46 17.09 -0.74 4.96
CA GLY A 46 18.04 -1.75 5.44
C GLY A 46 17.38 -3.09 5.79
N MET A 47 16.06 -3.12 5.95
CA MET A 47 15.28 -4.33 6.21
C MET A 47 14.77 -4.99 4.91
N GLY A 48 15.07 -4.42 3.73
CA GLY A 48 14.69 -4.97 2.43
C GLY A 48 13.22 -4.73 2.06
N PHE A 49 12.61 -3.67 2.56
CA PHE A 49 11.30 -3.19 2.11
C PHE A 49 11.52 -2.27 0.92
N ALA A 50 11.38 -2.81 -0.29
CA ALA A 50 11.58 -2.06 -1.52
C ALA A 50 10.25 -1.43 -1.98
N PRO A 51 10.13 -0.09 -1.99
CA PRO A 51 9.00 0.57 -2.62
C PRO A 51 8.92 0.26 -4.11
N PHE A 52 7.70 0.19 -4.63
CA PHE A 52 7.44 -0.08 -6.06
C PHE A 52 6.53 0.96 -6.72
N GLY A 53 5.98 1.89 -5.94
CA GLY A 53 5.15 2.99 -6.44
C GLY A 53 5.10 4.12 -5.43
N GLU A 54 4.48 5.23 -5.85
CA GLU A 54 4.21 6.39 -5.03
C GLU A 54 2.79 6.90 -5.28
N VAL A 55 2.23 7.60 -4.31
CA VAL A 55 0.95 8.29 -4.46
C VAL A 55 1.18 9.55 -5.30
N GLU A 56 0.49 9.64 -6.43
CA GLU A 56 0.61 10.76 -7.37
C GLU A 56 -0.18 12.00 -6.91
N GLY A 57 0.26 13.18 -7.36
CA GLY A 57 -0.44 14.45 -7.21
C GLY A 57 -0.77 14.80 -5.75
N ASP A 58 -2.02 15.23 -5.53
CA ASP A 58 -2.59 15.54 -4.22
C ASP A 58 -3.22 14.31 -3.54
N GLY A 59 -3.02 13.10 -4.08
CA GLY A 59 -3.64 11.86 -3.59
C GLY A 59 -3.32 11.57 -2.12
N MET A 60 -2.22 12.10 -1.58
CA MET A 60 -1.89 11.99 -0.16
C MET A 60 -2.92 12.66 0.76
N ASP A 61 -3.65 13.68 0.30
CA ASP A 61 -4.71 14.31 1.08
C ASP A 61 -5.98 13.46 1.15
N VAL A 62 -6.19 12.58 0.16
CA VAL A 62 -7.20 11.51 0.22
C VAL A 62 -6.72 10.40 1.15
N VAL A 63 -5.45 9.98 1.03
CA VAL A 63 -4.87 8.92 1.88
C VAL A 63 -4.96 9.28 3.36
N LYS A 64 -4.68 10.53 3.74
CA LYS A 64 -4.78 10.99 5.14
C LYS A 64 -6.21 10.95 5.72
N LYS A 65 -7.24 10.87 4.86
CA LYS A 65 -8.66 10.77 5.28
C LYS A 65 -9.11 9.31 5.48
N ILE A 66 -8.29 8.32 5.11
CA ILE A 66 -8.59 6.90 5.32
C ILE A 66 -8.78 6.64 6.83
N PHE A 67 -9.77 5.81 7.17
CA PHE A 67 -10.06 5.49 8.56
C PHE A 67 -8.84 4.88 9.25
N ASN A 68 -8.41 5.52 10.34
CA ASN A 68 -7.24 5.08 11.09
C ASN A 68 -7.65 4.13 12.23
N CYS A 69 -7.40 2.84 12.04
CA CYS A 69 -7.58 1.81 13.07
C CYS A 69 -6.32 1.55 13.91
N GLY A 70 -5.22 2.29 13.68
CA GLY A 70 -3.92 2.10 14.34
C GLY A 70 -3.31 0.72 14.07
N GLU A 71 -2.37 0.31 14.94
CA GLU A 71 -1.69 -0.99 14.86
C GLU A 71 -2.53 -2.15 15.45
N ARG A 72 -3.86 -2.01 15.48
CA ARG A 72 -4.78 -2.97 16.10
C ARG A 72 -4.99 -4.25 15.26
N PRO A 73 -5.07 -4.22 13.92
CA PRO A 73 -5.24 -5.45 13.14
C PRO A 73 -4.08 -6.43 13.32
N ASN A 74 -4.39 -7.68 13.63
CA ASN A 74 -3.39 -8.72 13.75
C ASN A 74 -2.96 -9.22 12.36
N GLN A 75 -1.67 -9.05 12.00
CA GLN A 75 -1.15 -9.41 10.68
C GLN A 75 -1.40 -10.87 10.30
N GLY A 76 -1.28 -11.81 11.25
CA GLY A 76 -1.52 -13.24 11.01
C GLY A 76 -2.99 -13.54 10.75
N ALA A 77 -3.91 -12.88 11.45
CA ALA A 77 -5.34 -12.98 11.20
C ALA A 77 -5.72 -12.37 9.85
N VAL A 78 -5.15 -11.21 9.47
CA VAL A 78 -5.34 -10.62 8.14
C VAL A 78 -4.87 -11.59 7.05
N GLN A 79 -3.73 -12.25 7.24
CA GLN A 79 -3.20 -13.21 6.27
C GLN A 79 -4.04 -14.49 6.16
N SER A 80 -4.58 -15.00 7.27
CA SER A 80 -5.30 -16.28 7.31
C SER A 80 -6.80 -16.17 7.04
N GLN A 81 -7.43 -15.05 7.43
CA GLN A 81 -8.89 -14.87 7.40
C GLN A 81 -9.35 -13.74 6.47
N GLY A 82 -8.46 -12.81 6.10
CA GLY A 82 -8.77 -11.70 5.18
C GLY A 82 -9.96 -10.86 5.62
N ASN A 83 -10.87 -10.57 4.68
CA ASN A 83 -12.03 -9.69 4.91
C ASN A 83 -12.98 -10.21 6.00
N SER A 84 -13.12 -11.53 6.20
CA SER A 84 -13.97 -12.06 7.27
C SER A 84 -13.52 -11.57 8.66
N TYR A 85 -12.20 -11.49 8.88
CA TYR A 85 -11.62 -10.93 10.10
C TYR A 85 -11.77 -9.41 10.15
N LEU A 86 -11.45 -8.72 9.07
CA LEU A 86 -11.48 -7.25 9.02
C LEU A 86 -12.91 -6.70 9.18
N ASP A 87 -13.87 -7.27 8.47
CA ASP A 87 -15.27 -6.81 8.48
C ASP A 87 -15.92 -7.01 9.86
N LYS A 88 -15.56 -8.10 10.55
CA LYS A 88 -16.08 -8.39 11.89
C LYS A 88 -15.48 -7.50 12.98
N ASN A 89 -14.18 -7.24 12.93
CA ASN A 89 -13.46 -6.61 14.05
C ASN A 89 -13.18 -5.12 13.83
N PHE A 90 -13.25 -4.65 12.59
CA PHE A 90 -12.97 -3.28 12.18
C PHE A 90 -13.97 -2.81 11.11
N PRO A 91 -15.27 -2.70 11.46
CA PRO A 91 -16.33 -2.43 10.49
C PRO A 91 -16.20 -1.07 9.79
N ASP A 92 -15.51 -0.11 10.40
CA ASP A 92 -15.31 1.24 9.87
C ASP A 92 -14.12 1.35 8.89
N LEU A 93 -13.43 0.25 8.60
CA LEU A 93 -12.31 0.26 7.65
C LEU A 93 -12.75 0.69 6.26
N SER A 94 -12.02 1.64 5.69
CA SER A 94 -12.15 2.00 4.28
C SER A 94 -11.76 0.83 3.39
N LYS A 95 -12.54 0.59 2.33
CA LYS A 95 -12.31 -0.50 1.37
C LYS A 95 -12.08 0.06 -0.02
N ILE A 96 -11.13 -0.53 -0.74
CA ILE A 96 -10.98 -0.30 -2.18
C ILE A 96 -12.07 -1.14 -2.88
N VAL A 97 -13.06 -0.47 -3.46
CA VAL A 97 -14.18 -1.11 -4.17
C VAL A 97 -13.96 -1.25 -5.66
N LYS A 98 -13.10 -0.39 -6.24
CA LYS A 98 -12.78 -0.37 -7.67
C LYS A 98 -11.36 0.14 -7.86
N VAL A 99 -10.65 -0.44 -8.82
CA VAL A 99 -9.37 0.05 -9.32
C VAL A 99 -9.50 0.19 -10.83
N THR A 100 -9.11 1.35 -11.35
CA THR A 100 -9.04 1.60 -12.80
C THR A 100 -7.57 1.71 -13.18
N LEU A 101 -7.19 1.06 -14.28
CA LEU A 101 -5.87 1.24 -14.87
C LEU A 101 -5.97 2.35 -15.91
N LEU A 102 -5.30 3.47 -15.65
CA LEU A 102 -5.12 4.50 -16.66
C LEU A 102 -3.97 4.06 -17.56
N SER A 103 -4.22 3.89 -18.86
CA SER A 103 -3.11 3.75 -19.81
C SER A 103 -2.37 5.08 -19.88
N ALA A 104 -1.09 5.05 -20.24
CA ALA A 104 -0.30 6.27 -20.41
C ALA A 104 -0.91 7.26 -21.44
N GLU A 105 -1.81 6.81 -22.32
CA GLU A 105 -2.53 7.70 -23.25
C GLU A 105 -3.72 8.42 -22.59
N ASN A 106 -4.37 7.82 -21.59
CA ASN A 106 -5.55 8.40 -20.93
C ASN A 106 -5.20 9.27 -19.71
N ALA A 107 -4.03 9.08 -19.09
CA ALA A 107 -3.59 9.92 -17.96
C ALA A 107 -3.45 11.41 -18.33
N THR A 108 -3.12 11.69 -19.59
CA THR A 108 -3.01 13.07 -20.12
C THR A 108 -4.35 13.75 -20.38
N THR A 109 -5.43 12.99 -20.57
CA THR A 109 -6.74 13.55 -20.96
C THR A 109 -7.56 13.98 -19.75
N GLU A 110 -7.40 13.32 -18.59
CA GLU A 110 -8.06 13.72 -17.34
C GLU A 110 -7.40 14.96 -16.72
N ALA A 111 -6.07 15.11 -16.82
CA ALA A 111 -5.33 16.27 -16.31
C ALA A 111 -5.65 17.60 -17.02
N LEU A 112 -6.21 17.57 -18.24
CA LEU A 112 -6.57 18.77 -19.00
C LEU A 112 -8.04 19.21 -18.81
N ASN A 113 -8.88 18.35 -18.23
CA ASN A 113 -10.30 18.66 -18.03
C ASN A 113 -10.63 19.25 -16.65
N GLU A 114 -9.66 19.29 -15.73
CA GLU A 114 -9.81 19.94 -14.42
C GLU A 114 -9.27 21.38 -14.38
N GLU A 115 -8.74 21.90 -15.50
CA GLU A 115 -8.22 23.28 -15.64
C GLU A 115 -9.11 24.22 -16.50
N ILE A 116 -10.41 23.93 -16.71
CA ILE A 116 -11.38 24.85 -17.35
C ILE A 116 -12.56 25.17 -16.42
#